data_AF-Q9TZE7-F1
#
_entry.id   AF-Q9TZE7-F1
#
_cell.length_a   1.000
_cell.length_b   1.000
_cell.length_c   1.000
_cell.angle_alpha   90.00
_cell.angle_beta   90.00
_cell.angle_gamma   90.00
#
_symmetry.space_group_name_H-M   'P 1'
#
loop_
_entity.id
_entity.type
_entity.pdbx_description
1 polymer ?
#
loop_
_entity_poly.entity_id
_entity_poly.type
_entity_poly.pdbx_seq_one_letter_code
_entity_poly.pdbx_strand_id
1 'polypeptide(L)'
;MKIKIFAFLVIFFSCFCMERLACQNQSCPCSNLYDNLNDAENTVYYEGLGCSRTVYCTVGYWTWLTLSWELSDIPTPSDIYEDTFFAFTWNHTDPMGVYAGGPITDLVSLLGMQCDRSTSQWIVTRYPFGYSYFNQNDEKIVIDGYSVEGVRSIVSSTDSRFSCANMCRCSDLMSLVEDSSENILYTFNGNHCSSNFTCNADSQTFIRSSFDGSEIPGIGNRTGAMLIPTIPEEDQPEHSSINIMVELGIYCHEGEWYVTQYPYGVTYMDDTGTKYITGEDWGGKKSKVLGFRCTKWP
;
A
#
# COMPACT_ATOMS: atom_id res chain seq x y z
N MET A 1 55.60 -34.72 16.15
CA MET A 1 54.77 -33.52 16.41
C MET A 1 53.48 -33.60 15.58
N LYS A 2 52.44 -34.32 16.05
CA LYS A 2 51.19 -34.55 15.28
C LYS A 2 49.88 -34.49 16.11
N ILE A 3 49.91 -34.07 17.38
CA ILE A 3 48.73 -34.12 18.27
C ILE A 3 48.50 -32.75 18.94
N LYS A 4 48.26 -31.70 18.13
CA LYS A 4 47.72 -30.41 18.62
C LYS A 4 46.56 -29.86 17.77
N ILE A 5 46.33 -30.42 16.57
CA ILE A 5 45.27 -29.96 15.66
C ILE A 5 43.87 -30.43 16.13
N PHE A 6 43.77 -31.58 16.82
CA PHE A 6 42.48 -32.11 17.27
C PHE A 6 41.81 -31.27 18.37
N ALA A 7 42.59 -30.66 19.29
CA ALA A 7 42.03 -29.87 20.37
C ALA A 7 41.40 -28.55 19.88
N PHE A 8 41.97 -27.94 18.84
CA PHE A 8 41.45 -26.69 18.29
C PHE A 8 40.13 -26.88 17.54
N LEU A 9 39.95 -28.01 16.85
CA LEU A 9 38.72 -28.34 16.13
C LEU A 9 37.52 -28.55 17.07
N VAL A 10 37.72 -29.16 18.24
CA VAL A 10 36.66 -29.40 19.23
C VAL A 10 36.21 -28.11 19.93
N ILE A 11 37.13 -27.18 20.19
CA ILE A 11 36.79 -25.88 20.78
C ILE A 11 36.02 -25.01 19.78
N PHE A 12 36.40 -25.01 18.50
CA PHE A 12 35.64 -24.29 17.48
C PHE A 12 34.22 -24.86 17.29
N PHE A 13 34.06 -26.18 17.26
CA PHE A 13 32.74 -26.80 17.11
C PHE A 13 31.83 -26.59 18.33
N SER A 14 32.38 -26.61 19.55
CA SER A 14 31.59 -26.35 20.76
C SER A 14 31.20 -24.87 20.90
N CYS A 15 32.05 -23.93 20.46
CA CYS A 15 31.71 -22.51 20.47
C CYS A 15 30.60 -22.18 19.46
N PHE A 16 30.66 -22.74 18.24
CA PHE A 16 29.61 -22.56 17.23
C PHE A 16 28.27 -23.22 17.59
N CYS A 17 28.26 -24.29 18.41
CA CYS A 17 27.02 -24.91 18.87
C CYS A 17 26.31 -24.11 19.96
N MET A 18 27.04 -23.43 20.86
CA MET A 18 26.40 -22.68 21.95
C MET A 18 25.65 -21.43 21.46
N GLU A 19 26.13 -20.75 20.41
CA GLU A 19 25.40 -19.61 19.84
C GLU A 19 24.13 -20.02 19.07
N ARG A 20 24.09 -21.22 18.48
CA ARG A 20 22.89 -21.69 17.75
C ARG A 20 21.79 -22.23 18.66
N LEU A 21 22.13 -22.89 19.77
CA LEU A 21 21.14 -23.45 20.70
C LEU A 21 20.43 -22.38 21.55
N ALA A 22 21.07 -21.24 21.81
CA ALA A 22 20.44 -20.15 22.57
C ALA A 22 19.27 -19.46 21.82
N CYS A 23 19.24 -19.53 20.49
CA CYS A 23 18.24 -18.85 19.67
C CYS A 23 16.95 -19.66 19.46
N GLN A 24 16.95 -20.98 19.67
CA GLN A 24 15.87 -21.82 19.15
C GLN A 24 14.63 -21.93 20.06
N ASN A 25 14.62 -21.34 21.26
CA ASN A 25 13.47 -21.46 22.17
C ASN A 25 13.27 -20.28 23.13
N GLN A 26 13.72 -19.06 22.78
CA GLN A 26 13.24 -17.89 23.52
C GLN A 26 11.79 -17.61 23.11
N SER A 27 10.85 -18.22 23.84
CA SER A 27 9.45 -17.81 23.85
C SER A 27 9.39 -16.30 24.13
N CYS A 28 8.64 -15.57 23.30
CA CYS A 28 8.44 -14.15 23.52
C CYS A 28 7.44 -13.97 24.67
N PRO A 29 7.75 -13.17 25.70
CA PRO A 29 6.85 -12.96 26.83
C PRO A 29 5.67 -12.04 26.48
N CYS A 30 5.79 -11.21 25.43
CA CYS A 30 4.71 -10.32 25.01
C CYS A 30 3.57 -11.09 24.32
N SER A 31 2.37 -10.53 24.42
CA SER A 31 1.17 -11.06 23.76
C SER A 31 1.31 -11.12 22.24
N ASN A 32 0.49 -11.95 21.61
CA ASN A 32 0.38 -12.01 20.16
C ASN A 32 -0.26 -10.71 19.64
N LEU A 33 0.39 -10.00 18.71
CA LEU A 33 -0.17 -8.79 18.10
C LEU A 33 -1.34 -9.10 17.15
N TYR A 34 -1.53 -10.36 16.75
CA TYR A 34 -2.66 -10.78 15.92
C TYR A 34 -4.01 -10.44 16.56
N ASP A 35 -4.09 -10.54 17.90
CA ASP A 35 -5.32 -10.23 18.65
C ASP A 35 -5.68 -8.73 18.61
N ASN A 36 -4.74 -7.87 18.20
CA ASN A 36 -4.95 -6.43 18.04
C ASN A 36 -5.40 -6.05 16.62
N LEU A 37 -5.54 -6.98 15.67
CA LEU A 37 -5.95 -6.65 14.30
C LEU A 37 -7.48 -6.53 14.21
N ASN A 38 -8.00 -5.35 13.85
CA ASN A 38 -9.42 -5.20 13.50
C ASN A 38 -9.73 -5.88 12.16
N ASP A 39 -8.84 -5.66 11.19
CA ASP A 39 -9.01 -6.04 9.80
C ASP A 39 -7.97 -7.09 9.41
N ALA A 40 -8.01 -8.27 10.06
CA ALA A 40 -7.02 -9.33 9.83
C ALA A 40 -6.95 -9.79 8.37
N GLU A 41 -8.04 -9.64 7.61
CA GLU A 41 -8.10 -9.91 6.18
C GLU A 41 -7.37 -8.89 5.30
N ASN A 42 -7.13 -7.68 5.82
CA ASN A 42 -6.41 -6.59 5.17
C ASN A 42 -4.95 -6.47 5.65
N THR A 43 -4.47 -7.48 6.37
CA THR A 43 -3.17 -7.45 7.04
C THR A 43 -2.40 -8.72 6.73
N VAL A 44 -1.10 -8.59 6.47
CA VAL A 44 -0.19 -9.74 6.47
C VAL A 44 0.62 -9.74 7.77
N TYR A 45 0.38 -10.75 8.60
CA TYR A 45 1.03 -10.90 9.91
C TYR A 45 2.05 -12.04 9.89
N TYR A 46 3.25 -11.77 10.40
CA TYR A 46 4.32 -12.77 10.54
C TYR A 46 4.92 -12.77 11.94
N GLU A 47 5.12 -13.97 12.48
CA GLU A 47 5.94 -14.19 13.67
C GLU A 47 7.36 -14.57 13.29
N GLY A 48 8.32 -13.69 13.57
CA GLY A 48 9.74 -13.97 13.40
C GLY A 48 10.33 -14.72 14.60
N LEU A 49 11.65 -14.96 14.54
CA LEU A 49 12.37 -15.56 15.67
C LEU A 49 12.31 -14.65 16.90
N GLY A 50 12.07 -15.25 18.08
CA GLY A 50 11.96 -14.53 19.35
C GLY A 50 10.77 -13.58 19.39
N CYS A 51 11.04 -12.31 19.72
CA CYS A 51 10.02 -11.23 19.79
C CYS A 51 9.96 -10.39 18.52
N SER A 52 10.48 -10.87 17.39
CA SER A 52 10.28 -10.19 16.11
C SER A 52 8.84 -10.45 15.64
N ARG A 53 8.09 -9.39 15.35
CA ARG A 53 6.76 -9.43 14.74
C ARG A 53 6.71 -8.45 13.60
N THR A 54 5.93 -8.77 12.59
CA THR A 54 5.73 -7.91 11.42
C THR A 54 4.25 -7.82 11.11
N VAL A 55 3.77 -6.60 10.92
CA VAL A 55 2.39 -6.29 10.55
C VAL A 55 2.45 -5.46 9.28
N TYR A 56 2.28 -6.11 8.13
CA TYR A 56 2.23 -5.41 6.85
C TYR A 56 0.82 -4.93 6.57
N CYS A 57 0.70 -3.62 6.38
CA CYS A 57 -0.52 -3.00 5.92
C CYS A 57 -0.24 -2.05 4.76
N THR A 58 -1.20 -1.97 3.85
CA THR A 58 -1.31 -0.85 2.93
C THR A 58 -1.56 0.42 3.76
N VAL A 59 -0.70 1.43 3.63
CA VAL A 59 -0.90 2.70 4.36
C VAL A 59 -1.86 3.60 3.60
N GLY A 60 -2.85 4.16 4.29
CA GLY A 60 -3.79 5.10 3.69
C GLY A 60 -4.62 5.78 4.77
N TYR A 61 -5.66 6.51 4.36
CA TYR A 61 -6.54 7.24 5.27
C TYR A 61 -7.13 6.37 6.40
N TRP A 62 -7.36 5.08 6.10
CA TRP A 62 -7.92 4.09 7.01
C TRP A 62 -6.87 3.24 7.76
N THR A 63 -5.60 3.64 7.73
CA THR A 63 -4.51 2.92 8.42
C THR A 63 -4.06 3.70 9.64
N TRP A 64 -4.28 3.13 10.83
CA TRP A 64 -3.88 3.71 12.11
C TRP A 64 -3.76 2.64 13.19
N LEU A 65 -3.08 2.99 14.27
CA LEU A 65 -3.07 2.23 15.52
C LEU A 65 -3.81 3.01 16.60
N THR A 66 -4.91 2.46 17.12
CA THR A 66 -5.62 3.00 18.29
C THR A 66 -4.81 2.69 19.55
N LEU A 67 -4.67 3.67 20.44
CA LEU A 67 -3.97 3.59 21.71
C LEU A 67 -4.77 4.27 22.82
N SER A 68 -4.58 3.85 24.06
CA SER A 68 -5.22 4.48 25.23
C SER A 68 -4.38 5.64 25.77
N TRP A 69 -5.02 6.73 26.16
CA TRP A 69 -4.37 7.85 26.85
C TRP A 69 -3.75 7.43 28.19
N GLU A 70 -4.41 6.56 28.95
CA GLU A 70 -3.94 6.07 30.26
C GLU A 70 -2.64 5.26 30.13
N LEU A 71 -2.43 4.64 28.98
CA LEU A 71 -1.30 3.76 28.69
C LEU A 71 -0.23 4.46 27.84
N SER A 72 -0.23 5.79 27.83
CA SER A 72 0.67 6.63 27.06
C SER A 72 1.36 7.69 27.93
N ASP A 73 2.60 8.00 27.57
CA ASP A 73 3.32 9.17 28.09
C ASP A 73 2.84 10.48 27.44
N ILE A 74 1.97 10.44 26.41
CA ILE A 74 1.38 11.65 25.80
C ILE A 74 0.39 12.28 26.78
N PRO A 75 0.52 13.58 27.14
CA PRO A 75 -0.43 14.25 28.01
C PRO A 75 -1.85 14.24 27.41
N THR A 76 -2.82 13.76 28.18
CA THR A 76 -4.23 13.75 27.79
C THR A 76 -4.76 15.18 27.61
N PRO A 77 -5.27 15.55 26.42
CA PRO A 77 -5.92 16.84 26.22
C PRO A 77 -7.15 17.02 27.10
N SER A 78 -7.45 18.26 27.51
CA SER A 78 -8.59 18.55 28.39
C SER A 78 -9.95 18.46 27.70
N ASP A 79 -9.96 18.47 26.38
CA ASP A 79 -11.13 18.51 25.49
C ASP A 79 -11.40 17.18 24.78
N ILE A 80 -10.76 16.08 25.20
CA ILE A 80 -11.00 14.76 24.62
C ILE A 80 -12.47 14.34 24.72
N TYR A 81 -12.94 13.65 23.69
CA TYR A 81 -14.24 12.98 23.68
C TYR A 81 -14.14 11.49 24.03
N GLU A 82 -13.03 10.84 23.65
CA GLU A 82 -12.78 9.41 23.82
C GLU A 82 -11.51 9.16 24.65
N ASP A 83 -11.48 8.03 25.37
CA ASP A 83 -10.32 7.58 26.16
C ASP A 83 -9.14 7.05 25.30
N THR A 84 -9.26 7.16 23.98
CA THR A 84 -8.26 6.68 23.00
C THR A 84 -7.86 7.74 21.99
N PHE A 85 -6.72 7.52 21.34
CA PHE A 85 -6.21 8.31 20.24
C PHE A 85 -5.66 7.41 19.13
N PHE A 86 -5.43 7.99 17.95
CA PHE A 86 -5.00 7.28 16.75
C PHE A 86 -3.58 7.69 16.35
N ALA A 87 -2.61 6.78 16.43
CA ALA A 87 -1.31 6.97 15.82
C ALA A 87 -1.43 6.82 14.29
N PHE A 88 -1.12 7.86 13.54
CA PHE A 88 -1.24 7.84 12.09
C PHE A 88 -0.03 7.17 11.42
N THR A 89 -0.32 6.42 10.35
CA THR A 89 0.71 5.77 9.54
C THR A 89 0.81 6.36 8.13
N TRP A 90 0.13 7.48 7.86
CA TRP A 90 0.06 8.15 6.56
C TRP A 90 0.23 9.67 6.71
N ASN A 91 0.69 10.34 5.66
CA ASN A 91 0.85 11.79 5.68
C ASN A 91 -0.51 12.49 5.46
N HIS A 92 -1.04 13.11 6.52
CA HIS A 92 -2.34 13.79 6.48
C HIS A 92 -2.40 15.00 5.52
N THR A 93 -1.25 15.56 5.14
CA THR A 93 -1.19 16.69 4.20
C THR A 93 -1.26 16.26 2.73
N ASP A 94 -1.27 14.96 2.44
CA ASP A 94 -1.37 14.49 1.06
C ASP A 94 -2.82 14.69 0.55
N PRO A 95 -3.07 15.61 -0.39
CA PRO A 95 -4.39 15.81 -0.97
C PRO A 95 -4.89 14.55 -1.71
N MET A 96 -3.99 13.62 -2.03
CA MET A 96 -4.29 12.32 -2.61
C MET A 96 -4.45 11.21 -1.58
N GLY A 97 -5.03 11.50 -0.41
CA GLY A 97 -5.67 10.51 0.47
C GLY A 97 -6.79 9.67 -0.18
N VAL A 98 -6.82 9.63 -1.53
CA VAL A 98 -7.57 8.73 -2.38
C VAL A 98 -7.48 7.36 -1.76
N TYR A 99 -8.66 6.81 -1.52
CA TYR A 99 -9.01 5.44 -1.15
C TYR A 99 -8.20 4.30 -1.82
N ALA A 100 -7.26 4.60 -2.71
CA ALA A 100 -6.32 3.70 -3.35
C ALA A 100 -5.07 3.56 -2.49
N GLY A 101 -5.03 2.48 -1.72
CA GLY A 101 -3.96 2.14 -0.80
C GLY A 101 -2.53 2.55 -1.19
N GLY A 102 -1.85 3.29 -0.31
CA GLY A 102 -0.42 3.58 -0.41
C GLY A 102 0.48 2.35 -0.27
N PRO A 103 1.80 2.51 -0.09
CA PRO A 103 2.72 1.37 -0.08
C PRO A 103 2.38 0.38 1.05
N ILE A 104 2.68 -0.91 0.81
CA ILE A 104 2.75 -1.86 1.92
C ILE A 104 3.89 -1.43 2.83
N THR A 105 3.58 -1.26 4.11
CA THR A 105 4.53 -0.84 5.13
C THR A 105 4.43 -1.77 6.32
N ASP A 106 5.57 -2.13 6.89
CA ASP A 106 5.63 -2.82 8.18
C ASP A 106 5.35 -1.82 9.30
N LEU A 107 4.15 -1.90 9.89
CA LEU A 107 3.71 -1.00 10.95
C LEU A 107 4.53 -1.15 12.23
N VAL A 108 5.04 -2.35 12.53
CA VAL A 108 5.90 -2.56 13.70
C VAL A 108 7.19 -1.76 13.54
N SER A 109 7.83 -1.87 12.38
CA SER A 109 9.04 -1.09 12.08
C SER A 109 8.77 0.42 11.99
N LEU A 110 7.66 0.83 11.35
CA LEU A 110 7.29 2.24 11.18
C LEU A 110 7.08 2.95 12.52
N LEU A 111 6.34 2.31 13.43
CA LEU A 111 6.00 2.83 14.75
C LEU A 111 7.10 2.57 15.81
N GLY A 112 8.21 1.95 15.41
CA GLY A 112 9.30 1.59 16.31
C GLY A 112 8.83 0.69 17.45
N MET A 113 7.92 -0.25 17.16
CA MET A 113 7.32 -1.13 18.13
C MET A 113 8.32 -2.18 18.62
N GLN A 114 8.39 -2.34 19.93
CA GLN A 114 9.28 -3.31 20.56
C GLN A 114 8.59 -4.01 21.74
N CYS A 115 8.88 -5.29 21.92
CA CYS A 115 8.48 -6.03 23.11
C CYS A 115 9.43 -5.70 24.27
N ASP A 116 8.93 -5.02 25.30
CA ASP A 116 9.62 -4.91 26.58
C ASP A 116 9.43 -6.21 27.36
N ARG A 117 10.51 -6.97 27.48
CA ARG A 117 10.51 -8.27 28.17
C ARG A 117 10.32 -8.16 29.68
N SER A 118 10.61 -7.01 30.28
CA SER A 118 10.48 -6.81 31.73
C SER A 118 9.02 -6.65 32.15
N THR A 119 8.22 -6.00 31.31
CA THR A 119 6.79 -5.76 31.51
C THR A 119 5.90 -6.70 30.70
N SER A 120 6.47 -7.45 29.76
CA SER A 120 5.75 -8.28 28.78
C SER A 120 4.79 -7.47 27.91
N GLN A 121 5.13 -6.21 27.61
CA GLN A 121 4.29 -5.27 26.88
C GLN A 121 4.93 -4.84 25.57
N TRP A 122 4.10 -4.65 24.56
CA TRP A 122 4.49 -3.99 23.31
C TRP A 122 4.47 -2.48 23.51
N ILE A 123 5.57 -1.82 23.13
CA ILE A 123 5.74 -0.37 23.29
C ILE A 123 5.93 0.27 21.92
N VAL A 124 5.10 1.27 21.61
CA VAL A 124 5.26 2.20 20.48
C VAL A 124 6.20 3.32 20.90
N THR A 125 7.18 3.64 20.06
CA THR A 125 8.19 4.67 20.35
C THR A 125 8.33 5.76 19.29
N ARG A 126 7.61 5.62 18.17
CA ARG A 126 7.66 6.57 17.05
C ARG A 126 6.28 6.90 16.53
N TYR A 127 6.08 8.17 16.21
CA TYR A 127 4.87 8.73 15.60
C TYR A 127 5.28 9.52 14.36
N PRO A 128 5.76 8.86 13.29
CA PRO A 128 6.37 9.55 12.14
C PRO A 128 5.44 10.57 11.48
N PHE A 129 4.13 10.32 11.51
CA PHE A 129 3.10 11.21 10.98
C PHE A 129 2.19 11.81 12.06
N GLY A 130 2.60 11.68 13.33
CA GLY A 130 1.83 12.19 14.45
C GLY A 130 0.65 11.33 14.87
N TYR A 131 -0.34 11.96 15.51
CA TYR A 131 -1.54 11.30 16.01
C TYR A 131 -2.78 12.21 15.90
N SER A 132 -3.96 11.64 16.11
CA SER A 132 -5.20 12.42 16.27
C SER A 132 -6.12 11.88 17.33
N TYR A 133 -7.10 12.69 17.68
CA TYR A 133 -8.23 12.35 18.51
C TYR A 133 -9.44 13.21 18.09
N PHE A 134 -10.62 12.84 18.58
CA PHE A 134 -11.82 13.66 18.47
C PHE A 134 -12.00 14.45 19.76
N ASN A 135 -12.26 15.75 19.64
CA ASN A 135 -12.62 16.59 20.77
C ASN A 135 -14.12 16.50 21.08
N GLN A 136 -14.55 17.14 22.18
CA GLN A 136 -15.96 17.18 22.61
C GLN A 136 -16.94 17.80 21.58
N ASN A 137 -16.44 18.48 20.55
CA ASN A 137 -17.24 19.02 19.45
C ASN A 137 -17.29 18.08 18.23
N ASP A 138 -16.77 16.86 18.35
CA ASP A 138 -16.62 15.88 17.25
C ASP A 138 -15.69 16.37 16.13
N GLU A 139 -14.79 17.30 16.45
CA GLU A 139 -13.76 17.77 15.54
C GLU A 139 -12.52 16.88 15.66
N LYS A 140 -12.00 16.41 14.52
CA LYS A 140 -10.75 15.66 14.47
C LYS A 140 -9.55 16.59 14.61
N ILE A 141 -8.86 16.51 15.74
CA ILE A 141 -7.63 17.25 16.00
C ILE A 141 -6.42 16.42 15.55
N VAL A 142 -5.55 17.00 14.74
CA VAL A 142 -4.33 16.35 14.23
C VAL A 142 -3.10 17.03 14.85
N ILE A 143 -2.20 16.22 15.39
CA ILE A 143 -0.95 16.66 16.01
C ILE A 143 0.23 16.06 15.25
N ASP A 144 1.12 16.91 14.75
CA ASP A 144 2.27 16.50 13.93
C ASP A 144 3.32 15.70 14.70
N GLY A 145 3.94 14.74 14.02
CA GLY A 145 4.92 13.81 14.58
C GLY A 145 6.17 14.45 15.18
N TYR A 146 6.56 15.63 14.70
CA TYR A 146 7.71 16.39 15.21
C TYR A 146 7.55 16.77 16.69
N SER A 147 6.33 16.80 17.22
CA SER A 147 6.04 17.18 18.61
C SER A 147 6.13 16.03 19.62
N VAL A 148 6.38 14.80 19.17
CA VAL A 148 6.15 13.57 19.97
C VAL A 148 7.42 12.72 20.10
N GLU A 149 8.60 13.34 20.08
CA GLU A 149 9.87 12.61 20.16
C GLU A 149 10.11 12.04 21.58
N GLY A 150 10.51 10.76 21.66
CA GLY A 150 10.89 10.09 22.90
C GLY A 150 9.73 9.59 23.77
N VAL A 151 8.49 9.82 23.35
CA VAL A 151 7.27 9.41 24.06
C VAL A 151 6.97 7.93 23.82
N ARG A 152 6.43 7.24 24.83
CA ARG A 152 6.10 5.82 24.76
C ARG A 152 4.60 5.60 24.94
N SER A 153 4.06 4.61 24.26
CA SER A 153 2.69 4.11 24.51
C SER A 153 2.67 2.60 24.49
N ILE A 154 1.84 2.01 25.35
CA ILE A 154 1.68 0.57 25.44
C ILE A 154 0.57 0.12 24.49
N VAL A 155 0.83 -0.96 23.74
CA VAL A 155 -0.20 -1.65 22.95
C VAL A 155 -0.90 -2.65 23.89
N SER A 156 -2.10 -2.28 24.31
CA SER A 156 -2.99 -3.10 25.15
C SER A 156 -3.73 -4.12 24.30
N SER A 157 -3.92 -5.34 24.80
CA SER A 157 -4.75 -6.34 24.12
C SER A 157 -6.23 -5.93 24.08
N THR A 158 -6.70 -5.11 25.02
CA THR A 158 -8.11 -4.70 25.09
C THR A 158 -8.39 -3.41 24.33
N ASP A 159 -7.50 -2.43 24.42
CA ASP A 159 -7.80 -1.04 24.00
C ASP A 159 -7.09 -0.65 22.70
N SER A 160 -6.03 -1.39 22.33
CA SER A 160 -5.27 -1.06 21.13
C SER A 160 -5.70 -1.89 19.93
N ARG A 161 -5.87 -1.24 18.79
CA ARG A 161 -6.28 -1.89 17.54
C ARG A 161 -5.53 -1.35 16.34
N PHE A 162 -4.99 -2.24 15.53
CA PHE A 162 -4.56 -1.90 14.18
C PHE A 162 -5.80 -1.89 13.29
N SER A 163 -6.06 -0.76 12.66
CA SER A 163 -6.91 -0.69 11.49
C SER A 163 -6.02 -0.50 10.27
N CYS A 164 -6.31 -1.24 9.22
CA CYS A 164 -5.54 -1.18 7.99
C CYS A 164 -6.49 -0.82 6.86
N ALA A 165 -6.06 0.13 6.02
CA ALA A 165 -6.76 0.42 4.80
C ALA A 165 -6.94 -0.88 4.01
N ASN A 166 -8.11 -1.02 3.37
CA ASN A 166 -8.45 -2.21 2.60
C ASN A 166 -7.27 -2.61 1.70
N MET A 167 -6.80 -3.85 1.83
CA MET A 167 -6.01 -4.44 0.76
C MET A 167 -6.94 -4.47 -0.44
N CYS A 168 -6.67 -3.67 -1.47
CA CYS A 168 -7.60 -3.57 -2.59
C CYS A 168 -7.81 -4.97 -3.17
N ARG A 169 -9.06 -5.48 -3.14
CA ARG A 169 -9.43 -6.77 -3.74
C ARG A 169 -9.58 -6.64 -5.26
N CYS A 170 -8.56 -6.11 -5.92
CA CYS A 170 -8.59 -5.92 -7.36
C CYS A 170 -8.51 -7.27 -8.06
N SER A 171 -9.21 -7.41 -9.18
CA SER A 171 -8.90 -8.47 -10.12
C SER A 171 -7.41 -8.42 -10.50
N ASP A 172 -6.82 -9.58 -10.79
CA ASP A 172 -5.44 -9.64 -11.28
C ASP A 172 -5.33 -8.76 -12.53
N LEU A 173 -4.44 -7.78 -12.50
CA LEU A 173 -4.22 -6.89 -13.64
C LEU A 173 -3.78 -7.68 -14.89
N MET A 174 -3.06 -8.80 -14.72
CA MET A 174 -2.70 -9.70 -15.83
C MET A 174 -3.92 -10.35 -16.49
N SER A 175 -5.02 -10.51 -15.76
CA SER A 175 -6.26 -11.04 -16.36
C SER A 175 -6.92 -10.08 -17.37
N LEU A 176 -6.52 -8.80 -17.36
CA LEU A 176 -7.02 -7.78 -18.28
C LEU A 176 -6.15 -7.63 -19.54
N VAL A 177 -5.03 -8.33 -19.64
CA VAL A 177 -4.19 -8.29 -20.84
C VAL A 177 -4.90 -9.02 -21.99
N GLU A 178 -5.12 -8.32 -23.10
CA GLU A 178 -5.81 -8.87 -24.27
C GLU A 178 -4.91 -9.72 -25.18
N ASP A 179 -3.60 -9.42 -25.17
CA ASP A 179 -2.57 -10.08 -25.96
C ASP A 179 -1.65 -10.97 -25.10
N SER A 180 -0.50 -11.39 -25.62
CA SER A 180 0.48 -12.20 -24.88
C SER A 180 1.08 -11.44 -23.70
N SER A 181 1.13 -12.09 -22.54
CA SER A 181 1.83 -11.57 -21.34
C SER A 181 3.33 -11.37 -21.55
N GLU A 182 3.93 -11.99 -22.60
CA GLU A 182 5.33 -11.80 -22.97
C GLU A 182 5.66 -10.36 -23.40
N ASN A 183 4.63 -9.56 -23.74
CA ASN A 183 4.79 -8.17 -24.17
C ASN A 183 4.86 -7.18 -23.01
N ILE A 184 4.78 -7.64 -21.76
CA ILE A 184 4.64 -6.79 -20.59
C ILE A 184 5.73 -7.12 -19.57
N LEU A 185 6.43 -6.07 -19.12
CA LEU A 185 7.26 -6.16 -17.93
C LEU A 185 6.38 -5.83 -16.72
N TYR A 186 5.94 -6.89 -16.03
CA TYR A 186 5.08 -6.79 -14.87
C TYR A 186 5.88 -7.00 -13.58
N THR A 187 5.80 -6.05 -12.65
CA THR A 187 6.25 -6.23 -11.27
C THR A 187 5.07 -6.05 -10.35
N PHE A 188 4.69 -7.10 -9.64
CA PHE A 188 3.69 -7.05 -8.58
C PHE A 188 4.34 -6.47 -7.33
N ASN A 189 3.94 -5.27 -6.91
CA ASN A 189 4.23 -4.84 -5.55
C ASN A 189 3.16 -5.48 -4.67
N GLY A 190 3.53 -6.05 -3.53
CA GLY A 190 2.66 -6.95 -2.77
C GLY A 190 1.27 -6.43 -2.34
N ASN A 191 0.93 -5.15 -2.56
CA ASN A 191 -0.44 -4.66 -2.50
C ASN A 191 -1.06 -4.87 -3.88
N HIS A 192 -2.11 -5.67 -3.97
CA HIS A 192 -2.90 -5.85 -5.20
C HIS A 192 -3.42 -4.55 -5.86
N CYS A 193 -3.10 -3.37 -5.32
CA CYS A 193 -3.38 -2.02 -5.81
C CYS A 193 -2.24 -1.38 -6.62
N SER A 194 -0.98 -1.81 -6.48
CA SER A 194 0.16 -1.19 -7.18
C SER A 194 1.02 -2.24 -7.88
N SER A 195 1.04 -2.16 -9.19
CA SER A 195 1.94 -2.95 -10.02
C SER A 195 2.67 -2.02 -10.95
N ASN A 196 3.92 -2.31 -11.26
CA ASN A 196 4.54 -1.69 -12.43
C ASN A 196 4.13 -2.52 -13.63
N PHE A 197 3.44 -1.89 -14.58
CA PHE A 197 3.04 -2.51 -15.83
C PHE A 197 3.68 -1.71 -16.95
N THR A 198 4.82 -2.21 -17.42
CA THR A 198 5.61 -1.52 -18.44
C THR A 198 5.42 -2.19 -19.79
N CYS A 199 5.07 -1.40 -20.80
CA CYS A 199 4.89 -1.83 -22.17
C CYS A 199 5.79 -1.08 -23.12
N ASN A 200 6.00 -1.63 -24.32
CA ASN A 200 6.52 -0.85 -25.43
C ASN A 200 5.45 0.17 -25.85
N ALA A 201 5.80 1.45 -25.93
CA ALA A 201 4.89 2.52 -26.31
C ALA A 201 4.82 2.63 -27.84
N ASP A 202 3.65 2.37 -28.41
CA ASP A 202 3.36 2.45 -29.84
C ASP A 202 1.85 2.64 -30.04
N SER A 203 1.43 3.00 -31.24
CA SER A 203 0.04 3.19 -31.68
C SER A 203 -0.87 1.99 -31.45
N GLN A 204 -0.32 0.78 -31.28
CA GLN A 204 -1.07 -0.43 -30.93
C GLN A 204 -1.16 -0.69 -29.41
N THR A 205 -0.53 0.15 -28.59
CA THR A 205 -0.61 0.08 -27.13
C THR A 205 -1.70 1.01 -26.63
N PHE A 206 -2.74 0.45 -26.02
CA PHE A 206 -3.88 1.22 -25.55
C PHE A 206 -4.58 0.54 -24.37
N ILE A 207 -5.33 1.33 -23.61
CA ILE A 207 -6.31 0.83 -22.64
C ILE A 207 -7.67 0.77 -23.32
N ARG A 208 -8.35 -0.37 -23.21
CA ARG A 208 -9.75 -0.51 -23.56
C ARG A 208 -10.60 -0.17 -22.34
N SER A 209 -11.54 0.75 -22.49
CA SER A 209 -12.41 1.22 -21.41
C SER A 209 -13.88 1.24 -21.83
N SER A 210 -14.79 1.09 -20.86
CA SER A 210 -16.23 1.10 -21.10
C SER A 210 -16.79 2.52 -21.09
N PHE A 211 -17.75 2.81 -21.96
CA PHE A 211 -18.53 4.04 -21.89
C PHE A 211 -19.48 4.09 -20.68
N ASP A 212 -20.18 3.00 -20.39
CA ASP A 212 -21.11 2.91 -19.25
C ASP A 212 -20.40 3.08 -17.90
N GLY A 213 -19.09 2.80 -17.87
CA GLY A 213 -18.23 2.97 -16.70
C GLY A 213 -17.40 4.26 -16.72
N SER A 214 -17.75 5.25 -17.53
CA SER A 214 -16.97 6.49 -17.71
C SER A 214 -17.69 7.74 -17.26
N GLU A 215 -16.93 8.66 -16.66
CA GLU A 215 -17.39 10.00 -16.28
C GLU A 215 -17.03 11.08 -17.31
N ILE A 216 -16.41 10.71 -18.45
CA ILE A 216 -16.01 11.65 -19.49
C ILE A 216 -17.26 12.22 -20.20
N PRO A 217 -17.46 13.56 -20.21
CA PRO A 217 -18.59 14.20 -20.85
C PRO A 217 -18.49 14.21 -22.39
N GLY A 218 -19.62 14.39 -23.08
CA GLY A 218 -19.68 14.49 -24.55
C GLY A 218 -19.78 13.15 -25.29
N ILE A 219 -19.69 12.05 -24.55
CA ILE A 219 -19.71 10.71 -25.12
C ILE A 219 -21.14 10.16 -25.30
N GLY A 220 -22.10 10.50 -24.44
CA GLY A 220 -23.48 10.01 -24.51
C GLY A 220 -23.64 8.51 -24.21
N ASN A 221 -24.88 7.99 -24.26
CA ASN A 221 -25.18 6.55 -24.07
C ASN A 221 -24.74 5.70 -25.29
N ARG A 222 -23.47 5.77 -25.67
CA ARG A 222 -22.91 4.94 -26.73
C ARG A 222 -22.63 3.54 -26.20
N THR A 223 -23.07 2.53 -26.94
CA THR A 223 -22.69 1.14 -26.69
C THR A 223 -21.32 0.86 -27.31
N GLY A 224 -20.37 0.31 -26.55
CA GLY A 224 -19.06 -0.07 -27.07
C GLY A 224 -17.91 0.19 -26.10
N ALA A 225 -16.70 0.23 -26.64
CA ALA A 225 -15.49 0.56 -25.90
C ALA A 225 -14.84 1.82 -26.46
N MET A 226 -14.24 2.61 -25.58
CA MET A 226 -13.26 3.62 -25.95
C MET A 226 -11.85 3.05 -25.81
N LEU A 227 -10.94 3.58 -26.61
CA LEU A 227 -9.52 3.30 -26.59
C LEU A 227 -8.80 4.52 -26.04
N ILE A 228 -7.94 4.32 -25.06
CA ILE A 228 -7.10 5.36 -24.47
C ILE A 228 -5.67 5.10 -24.97
N PRO A 229 -5.16 5.92 -25.90
CA PRO A 229 -3.83 5.73 -26.45
C PRO A 229 -2.75 6.10 -25.43
N THR A 230 -1.60 5.41 -25.50
CA THR A 230 -0.42 5.70 -24.66
C THR A 230 0.57 6.67 -25.27
N ILE A 231 0.38 7.03 -26.55
CA ILE A 231 1.18 7.99 -27.31
C ILE A 231 0.24 8.81 -28.20
N PRO A 232 0.64 10.00 -28.69
CA PRO A 232 -0.18 10.75 -29.63
C PRO A 232 -0.23 10.06 -31.00
N GLU A 233 -1.34 10.21 -31.73
CA GLU A 233 -1.56 9.55 -33.03
C GLU A 233 -0.54 9.98 -34.10
N GLU A 234 -0.01 11.19 -34.00
CA GLU A 234 0.95 11.76 -34.95
C GLU A 234 2.39 11.27 -34.76
N ASP A 235 2.73 10.70 -33.59
CA ASP A 235 4.08 10.21 -33.32
C ASP A 235 4.18 8.69 -33.52
N GLN A 236 5.20 8.25 -34.27
CA GLN A 236 5.76 6.91 -34.15
C GLN A 236 7.05 7.03 -33.34
N PRO A 237 7.01 7.15 -31.99
CA PRO A 237 8.23 7.21 -31.22
C PRO A 237 8.98 5.89 -31.41
N GLU A 238 10.27 5.99 -31.74
CA GLU A 238 11.19 4.86 -31.73
C GLU A 238 11.18 4.23 -30.32
N HIS A 239 10.60 3.04 -30.19
CA HIS A 239 10.85 2.08 -29.11
C HIS A 239 11.06 2.67 -27.71
N SER A 240 10.09 3.44 -27.19
CA SER A 240 10.12 3.87 -25.79
C SER A 240 9.33 2.89 -24.91
N SER A 241 9.76 2.69 -23.67
CA SER A 241 8.99 1.94 -22.69
C SER A 241 8.13 2.89 -21.85
N ILE A 242 6.87 2.53 -21.62
CA ILE A 242 5.92 3.30 -20.82
C ILE A 242 5.43 2.46 -19.65
N ASN A 243 5.44 3.03 -18.44
CA ASN A 243 4.68 2.46 -17.31
C ASN A 243 3.24 2.99 -17.39
N ILE A 244 2.33 2.18 -17.91
CA ILE A 244 0.96 2.61 -18.16
C ILE A 244 0.20 2.95 -16.88
N MET A 245 0.59 2.36 -15.75
CA MET A 245 -0.06 2.61 -14.47
C MET A 245 0.18 4.04 -14.01
N VAL A 246 1.42 4.51 -14.16
CA VAL A 246 1.83 5.87 -13.80
C VAL A 246 1.32 6.88 -14.81
N GLU A 247 1.54 6.62 -16.11
CA GLU A 247 1.25 7.61 -17.16
C GLU A 247 -0.25 7.87 -17.35
N LEU A 248 -1.09 6.84 -17.14
CA LEU A 248 -2.54 6.95 -17.31
C LEU A 248 -3.29 7.04 -15.97
N GLY A 249 -2.55 7.10 -14.85
CA GLY A 249 -3.13 7.17 -13.51
C GLY A 249 -4.10 6.01 -13.24
N ILE A 250 -3.68 4.79 -13.55
CA ILE A 250 -4.49 3.59 -13.35
C ILE A 250 -4.47 3.24 -11.86
N TYR A 251 -5.65 3.09 -11.28
CA TYR A 251 -5.81 2.72 -9.88
C TYR A 251 -6.97 1.75 -9.71
N CYS A 252 -6.97 1.04 -8.60
CA CYS A 252 -8.06 0.13 -8.26
C CYS A 252 -9.00 0.74 -7.22
N HIS A 253 -10.29 0.54 -7.42
CA HIS A 253 -11.34 0.97 -6.51
C HIS A 253 -12.44 -0.09 -6.47
N GLU A 254 -12.83 -0.52 -5.27
CA GLU A 254 -13.89 -1.52 -5.05
C GLU A 254 -13.70 -2.83 -5.86
N GLY A 255 -12.45 -3.21 -6.13
CA GLY A 255 -12.10 -4.43 -6.85
C GLY A 255 -12.02 -4.29 -8.38
N GLU A 256 -12.30 -3.11 -8.91
CA GLU A 256 -12.25 -2.81 -10.34
C GLU A 256 -11.15 -1.79 -10.65
N TRP A 257 -10.61 -1.86 -11.87
CA TRP A 257 -9.56 -0.95 -12.34
C TRP A 257 -10.15 0.26 -13.05
N TYR A 258 -9.59 1.45 -12.78
CA TYR A 258 -10.00 2.71 -13.35
C TYR A 258 -8.78 3.49 -13.86
N VAL A 259 -8.99 4.24 -14.94
CA VAL A 259 -8.04 5.21 -15.51
C VAL A 259 -8.49 6.62 -15.17
N THR A 260 -7.55 7.55 -14.92
CA THR A 260 -7.87 8.94 -14.53
C THR A 260 -7.14 10.00 -15.33
N GLN A 261 -6.10 9.62 -16.07
CA GLN A 261 -5.33 10.52 -16.91
C GLN A 261 -5.49 10.12 -18.36
N TYR A 262 -5.67 11.13 -19.21
CA TYR A 262 -5.93 10.98 -20.64
C TYR A 262 -5.04 11.94 -21.43
N PRO A 263 -3.70 11.80 -21.31
CA PRO A 263 -2.74 12.76 -21.88
C PRO A 263 -2.96 12.99 -23.38
N TYR A 264 -3.49 11.97 -24.07
CA TYR A 264 -3.73 11.98 -25.51
C TYR A 264 -5.21 11.78 -25.85
N GLY A 265 -6.13 12.11 -24.95
CA GLY A 265 -7.57 11.98 -25.20
C GLY A 265 -8.06 10.53 -25.26
N VAL A 266 -9.19 10.32 -25.94
CA VAL A 266 -9.77 9.00 -26.20
C VAL A 266 -10.24 8.86 -27.64
N THR A 267 -10.13 7.64 -28.17
CA THR A 267 -10.59 7.27 -29.50
C THR A 267 -11.76 6.30 -29.38
N TYR A 268 -12.76 6.42 -30.24
CA TYR A 268 -13.84 5.45 -30.33
C TYR A 268 -14.42 5.39 -31.74
N MET A 269 -15.30 4.43 -31.99
CA MET A 269 -16.02 4.30 -33.26
C MET A 269 -17.51 4.57 -33.09
N ASP A 270 -18.09 5.30 -34.04
CA ASP A 270 -19.55 5.45 -34.20
C ASP A 270 -19.99 5.17 -35.64
N ASP A 271 -21.28 5.35 -35.92
CA ASP A 271 -21.88 5.11 -37.23
C ASP A 271 -21.22 5.90 -38.38
N THR A 272 -20.45 6.95 -38.06
CA THR A 272 -19.75 7.79 -39.03
C THR A 272 -18.24 7.51 -39.09
N GLY A 273 -17.73 6.56 -38.30
CA GLY A 273 -16.34 6.12 -38.28
C GLY A 273 -15.62 6.42 -36.97
N THR A 274 -14.28 6.41 -37.03
CA THR A 274 -13.42 6.72 -35.88
C THR A 274 -13.55 8.18 -35.48
N LYS A 275 -13.71 8.40 -34.18
CA LYS A 275 -13.77 9.70 -33.52
C LYS A 275 -12.66 9.80 -32.50
N TYR A 276 -12.17 11.01 -32.35
CA TYR A 276 -11.17 11.39 -31.39
C TYR A 276 -11.71 12.55 -30.56
N ILE A 277 -11.66 12.43 -29.24
CA ILE A 277 -12.02 13.50 -28.33
C ILE A 277 -10.83 13.75 -27.42
N THR A 278 -10.44 15.01 -27.31
CA THR A 278 -9.56 15.52 -26.27
C THR A 278 -10.37 16.40 -25.34
N GLY A 279 -10.05 16.35 -24.05
CA GLY A 279 -10.57 17.28 -23.07
C GLY A 279 -9.42 17.98 -22.39
N GLU A 280 -9.34 19.30 -22.50
CA GLU A 280 -8.42 20.10 -21.66
C GLU A 280 -8.80 20.01 -20.17
N ASP A 281 -10.05 19.63 -19.84
CA ASP A 281 -10.62 19.70 -18.50
C ASP A 281 -11.31 18.40 -18.04
N TRP A 282 -10.65 17.25 -18.23
CA TRP A 282 -11.11 15.98 -17.64
C TRP A 282 -10.52 15.70 -16.25
N GLY A 283 -9.91 16.71 -15.61
CA GLY A 283 -9.27 16.57 -14.30
C GLY A 283 -10.17 15.88 -13.27
N GLY A 284 -9.74 14.71 -12.80
CA GLY A 284 -10.45 13.92 -11.79
C GLY A 284 -11.57 13.01 -12.30
N LYS A 285 -11.88 13.00 -13.60
CA LYS A 285 -12.81 12.03 -14.19
C LYS A 285 -12.15 10.67 -14.30
N LYS A 286 -12.95 9.61 -14.13
CA LYS A 286 -12.47 8.24 -14.25
C LYS A 286 -13.26 7.41 -15.27
N SER A 287 -12.59 6.41 -15.84
CA SER A 287 -13.23 5.41 -16.68
C SER A 287 -12.84 4.00 -16.26
N LYS A 288 -13.81 3.08 -16.22
CA LYS A 288 -13.58 1.67 -15.91
C LYS A 288 -12.74 0.99 -16.99
N VAL A 289 -11.66 0.33 -16.59
CA VAL A 289 -10.79 -0.45 -17.47
C VAL A 289 -11.42 -1.80 -17.77
N LEU A 290 -11.42 -2.18 -19.06
CA LEU A 290 -11.87 -3.47 -19.56
C LEU A 290 -10.75 -4.34 -20.11
N GLY A 291 -9.58 -3.75 -20.39
CA GLY A 291 -8.47 -4.49 -20.96
C GLY A 291 -7.28 -3.60 -21.33
N PHE A 292 -6.14 -4.25 -21.54
CA PHE A 292 -4.90 -3.63 -22.00
C PHE A 292 -4.41 -4.34 -23.25
N ARG A 293 -3.94 -3.54 -24.21
CA ARG A 293 -3.14 -4.04 -25.32
C ARG A 293 -1.75 -3.44 -25.25
N CYS A 294 -0.73 -4.29 -25.38
CA CYS A 294 0.66 -3.85 -25.44
C CYS A 294 1.36 -4.42 -26.65
N THR A 295 2.03 -3.53 -27.38
CA THR A 295 2.87 -3.88 -28.51
C THR A 295 4.01 -4.76 -28.03
N LYS A 296 4.35 -5.77 -28.84
CA LYS A 296 5.45 -6.69 -28.56
C LYS A 296 6.78 -5.93 -28.44
N TRP A 297 7.65 -6.39 -27.54
CA TRP A 297 9.04 -5.95 -27.47
C TRP A 297 9.81 -6.41 -28.73
N PRO A 298 10.66 -5.55 -29.33
CA PRO A 298 11.49 -5.96 -30.46
C PRO A 298 12.42 -7.13 -30.13
#